data_AF-A0A4S2N642-F1
#
_entry.id   AF-A0A4S2N642-F1
#
_cell.length_a   1.000
_cell.length_b   1.000
_cell.length_c   1.000
_cell.angle_alpha   90.00
_cell.angle_beta   90.00
_cell.angle_gamma   90.00
#
_symmetry.space_group_name_H-M   'P 1'
#
loop_
_entity.id
_entity.type
_entity.pdbx_description
1 polymer ?
#
loop_
_entity_poly.entity_id
_entity_poly.type
_entity_poly.pdbx_seq_one_letter_code
_entity_poly.pdbx_strand_id
1 'polypeptide(L)'
;MGACGKLEHSLLHLLLSLGLPSNTAQPITTSTLATHRNITETCFQGSLAVPMAPKPRPSELPPAPKPVVHLAQSIVISEQASLTGNFPIRVGQHTVIHPRAKLNSLAGPITIGDFCIVSERALIAAPDQDGLEIESYVVIETNAVVEARRVGEGTTVEVGVKIGKGAVVGSNCKITPLNKIEESEIVDDSTVIYGVGQRRIDISGSRDARRKLTEKQVEALKQLIPSNRTKFMS
;
A
#
# COMPACT_ATOMS: atom_id res chain seq x y z
N MET A 1 28.55 57.27 2.70
CA MET A 1 27.64 57.91 3.68
C MET A 1 26.32 57.18 3.65
N GLY A 2 25.87 56.62 4.79
CA GLY A 2 24.49 56.14 5.06
C GLY A 2 24.08 54.85 4.32
N ALA A 3 23.47 53.83 4.91
CA ALA A 3 22.81 53.73 6.21
C ALA A 3 22.91 52.31 6.76
N CYS A 4 23.29 52.26 8.04
CA CYS A 4 23.20 51.16 8.97
C CYS A 4 21.78 51.15 9.58
N GLY A 5 21.26 49.96 9.87
CA GLY A 5 20.19 49.79 10.86
C GLY A 5 18.80 49.53 10.29
N LYS A 6 18.39 48.24 10.34
CA LYS A 6 17.04 47.76 10.72
C LYS A 6 16.87 46.27 10.32
N LEU A 7 17.54 45.37 11.03
CA LEU A 7 17.20 43.93 10.99
C LEU A 7 17.17 43.27 12.38
N GLU A 8 17.22 44.04 13.47
CA GLU A 8 17.22 43.51 14.85
C GLU A 8 15.82 43.28 15.45
N HIS A 9 14.74 43.44 14.67
CA HIS A 9 13.37 43.37 15.19
C HIS A 9 12.58 42.09 14.85
N SER A 10 13.17 41.13 14.12
CA SER A 10 12.50 39.85 13.80
C SER A 10 12.90 38.66 14.69
N LEU A 11 13.77 38.86 15.69
CA LEU A 11 14.21 37.79 16.61
C LEU A 11 13.34 37.64 17.86
N LEU A 12 12.39 38.55 18.12
CA LEU A 12 11.52 38.51 19.30
C LEU A 12 10.26 37.62 19.14
N HIS A 13 10.00 37.07 17.94
CA HIS A 13 8.85 36.18 17.71
C HIS A 13 9.18 34.68 17.81
N LEU A 14 10.45 34.31 18.03
CA LEU A 14 10.91 32.92 18.12
C LEU A 14 10.97 32.36 19.56
N LEU A 15 10.61 33.16 20.57
CA LEU A 15 10.67 32.78 21.99
C LEU A 15 9.31 32.41 22.62
N LEU A 16 8.24 32.25 21.84
CA LEU A 16 6.87 31.99 22.34
C LEU A 16 6.30 30.60 22.00
N SER A 17 7.12 29.58 21.81
CA SER A 17 6.61 28.22 21.53
C SER A 17 7.35 27.06 22.22
N LEU A 18 8.21 27.33 23.20
CA LEU A 18 8.72 26.28 24.10
C LEU A 18 7.75 26.07 25.26
N GLY A 19 6.61 25.45 24.96
CA GLY A 19 5.68 24.91 25.95
C GLY A 19 6.24 23.65 26.58
N LEU A 20 6.83 23.79 27.77
CA LEU A 20 7.22 22.68 28.64
C LEU A 20 6.02 22.26 29.52
N PRO A 21 5.57 21.01 29.49
CA PRO A 21 4.70 20.48 30.53
C PRO A 21 5.53 19.91 31.69
N SER A 22 5.44 20.59 32.83
CA SER A 22 5.84 20.08 34.14
C SER A 22 4.84 19.00 34.60
N ASN A 23 5.23 17.73 34.56
CA ASN A 23 4.44 16.65 35.14
C ASN A 23 5.08 16.15 36.45
N THR A 24 4.38 16.45 37.53
CA THR A 24 4.54 15.99 38.90
C THR A 24 4.45 14.47 39.01
N ALA A 25 5.57 13.81 39.34
CA ALA A 25 5.59 12.42 39.78
C ALA A 25 5.60 12.36 41.31
N GLN A 26 4.60 11.70 41.88
CA GLN A 26 4.46 11.36 43.31
C GLN A 26 5.02 9.94 43.59
N PRO A 27 5.42 9.65 44.84
CA PRO A 27 6.33 8.56 45.19
C PRO A 27 5.65 7.20 45.38
N ILE A 28 6.34 6.12 45.00
CA ILE A 28 5.91 4.73 45.23
C ILE A 28 6.56 4.25 46.52
N THR A 29 5.71 3.95 47.50
CA THR A 29 6.02 3.41 48.81
C THR A 29 6.62 2.01 48.76
N THR A 30 7.64 1.84 49.59
CA THR A 30 8.27 0.60 50.05
C THR A 30 7.33 -0.27 50.89
N SER A 31 7.30 -1.58 50.63
CA SER A 31 6.88 -2.60 51.61
C SER A 31 7.64 -3.92 51.41
N THR A 32 8.86 -3.97 51.92
CA THR A 32 9.27 -4.81 53.06
C THR A 32 8.66 -6.22 53.24
N LEU A 33 9.56 -7.22 53.18
CA LEU A 33 9.64 -8.52 53.89
C LEU A 33 8.61 -9.62 53.52
N ALA A 34 9.01 -10.71 52.86
CA ALA A 34 9.86 -11.81 53.32
C ALA A 34 9.28 -12.59 54.52
N THR A 35 8.75 -13.79 54.25
CA THR A 35 8.66 -14.89 55.23
C THR A 35 8.93 -16.20 54.51
N HIS A 36 9.96 -16.89 54.99
CA HIS A 36 10.48 -18.17 54.54
C HIS A 36 9.60 -19.36 54.95
N ARG A 37 9.94 -20.51 54.34
CA ARG A 37 9.77 -21.94 54.74
C ARG A 37 8.81 -22.68 53.81
N ASN A 38 9.02 -23.93 53.40
CA ASN A 38 10.13 -24.88 53.37
C ASN A 38 9.56 -26.11 52.62
N ILE A 39 10.35 -26.71 51.73
CA ILE A 39 10.64 -28.15 51.55
C ILE A 39 9.48 -29.20 51.54
N THR A 40 9.70 -30.27 50.74
CA THR A 40 9.09 -31.62 50.72
C THR A 40 7.87 -31.78 49.79
N GLU A 41 8.02 -32.41 48.63
CA GLU A 41 8.07 -33.85 48.32
C GLU A 41 6.68 -34.50 48.11
N THR A 42 6.59 -35.23 47.00
CA THR A 42 5.72 -36.40 46.70
C THR A 42 4.27 -36.24 46.24
N CYS A 43 3.90 -37.25 45.43
CA CYS A 43 2.56 -37.72 45.02
C CYS A 43 2.02 -37.27 43.65
N PHE A 44 2.59 -37.91 42.63
CA PHE A 44 1.87 -38.79 41.70
C PHE A 44 0.43 -39.13 42.14
N GLN A 45 -0.59 -38.73 41.37
CA GLN A 45 -1.64 -39.60 40.80
C GLN A 45 -2.85 -38.80 40.28
N GLY A 46 -3.10 -38.97 38.97
CA GLY A 46 -4.39 -39.13 38.31
C GLY A 46 -5.56 -38.19 38.66
N SER A 47 -5.94 -37.34 37.70
CA SER A 47 -7.36 -37.04 37.47
C SER A 47 -7.61 -36.54 36.04
N LEU A 48 -8.19 -37.45 35.26
CA LEU A 48 -9.21 -37.26 34.23
C LEU A 48 -9.01 -36.15 33.18
N ALA A 49 -8.67 -36.60 31.96
CA ALA A 49 -8.82 -35.85 30.72
C ALA A 49 -10.25 -35.33 30.55
N VAL A 50 -10.40 -34.01 30.48
CA VAL A 50 -11.63 -33.36 30.05
C VAL A 50 -11.64 -33.36 28.51
N PRO A 51 -12.63 -33.98 27.83
CA PRO A 51 -12.75 -33.89 26.39
C PRO A 51 -13.16 -32.46 26.02
N MET A 52 -12.26 -31.73 25.38
CA MET A 52 -12.54 -30.40 24.84
C MET A 52 -13.46 -30.56 23.62
N ALA A 53 -14.76 -30.33 23.82
CA ALA A 53 -15.73 -30.30 22.74
C ALA A 53 -15.28 -29.30 21.66
N PRO A 54 -15.34 -29.66 20.36
CA PRO A 54 -15.03 -28.73 19.29
C PRO A 54 -16.10 -27.63 19.28
N LYS A 55 -15.68 -26.38 19.52
CA LYS A 55 -16.55 -25.22 19.34
C LYS A 55 -17.09 -25.25 17.90
N PRO A 56 -18.42 -25.20 17.68
CA PRO A 56 -18.98 -25.14 16.34
C PRO A 56 -18.47 -23.86 15.67
N ARG A 57 -17.93 -24.06 14.46
CA ARG A 57 -17.48 -23.03 13.53
C ARG A 57 -18.54 -21.92 13.47
N PRO A 58 -18.20 -20.65 13.79
CA PRO A 58 -19.16 -19.57 13.61
C PRO A 58 -19.50 -19.46 12.14
N SER A 59 -20.79 -19.64 11.85
CA SER A 59 -21.57 -18.96 10.82
C SER A 59 -20.85 -18.73 9.49
N GLU A 60 -21.23 -19.53 8.52
CA GLU A 60 -21.25 -19.16 7.11
C GLU A 60 -21.98 -17.81 6.98
N LEU A 61 -21.21 -16.73 7.06
CA LEU A 61 -21.64 -15.40 6.66
C LEU A 61 -22.17 -15.53 5.22
N PRO A 62 -23.28 -14.87 4.87
CA PRO A 62 -23.78 -14.89 3.50
C PRO A 62 -22.61 -14.54 2.57
N PRO A 63 -22.45 -15.25 1.44
CA PRO A 63 -21.35 -14.98 0.51
C PRO A 63 -21.37 -13.49 0.22
N ALA A 64 -20.29 -12.80 0.64
CA ALA A 64 -20.16 -11.37 0.45
C ALA A 64 -20.51 -11.08 -1.01
N PRO A 65 -21.35 -10.06 -1.28
CA PRO A 65 -21.78 -9.75 -2.63
C PRO A 65 -20.53 -9.63 -3.49
N LYS A 66 -20.41 -10.55 -4.47
CA LYS A 66 -19.26 -10.56 -5.37
C LYS A 66 -19.13 -9.14 -5.93
N PRO A 67 -17.95 -8.52 -5.87
CA PRO A 67 -17.79 -7.17 -6.37
C PRO A 67 -18.16 -7.20 -7.85
N VAL A 68 -18.90 -6.18 -8.31
CA VAL A 68 -19.19 -6.05 -9.74
C VAL A 68 -17.87 -5.72 -10.43
N VAL A 69 -17.28 -6.73 -11.08
CA VAL A 69 -16.03 -6.58 -11.81
C VAL A 69 -16.33 -6.26 -13.27
N HIS A 70 -16.01 -5.05 -13.69
CA HIS A 70 -16.09 -4.64 -15.08
C HIS A 70 -14.74 -4.90 -15.75
N LEU A 71 -14.65 -6.03 -16.46
CA LEU A 71 -13.46 -6.45 -17.18
C LEU A 71 -13.60 -6.15 -18.66
N ALA A 72 -12.59 -5.50 -19.24
CA ALA A 72 -12.54 -5.28 -20.68
C ALA A 72 -12.16 -6.56 -21.46
N GLN A 73 -12.49 -6.61 -22.76
CA GLN A 73 -12.41 -7.85 -23.54
C GLN A 73 -10.98 -8.34 -23.84
N SER A 74 -9.97 -7.45 -23.84
CA SER A 74 -8.57 -7.77 -24.16
C SER A 74 -7.66 -7.94 -22.93
N ILE A 75 -8.24 -8.09 -21.73
CA ILE A 75 -7.47 -8.20 -20.49
C ILE A 75 -6.86 -9.59 -20.30
N VAL A 76 -5.64 -9.64 -19.73
CA VAL A 76 -4.97 -10.88 -19.32
C VAL A 76 -4.91 -10.92 -17.80
N ILE A 77 -5.66 -11.86 -17.21
CA ILE A 77 -5.65 -12.10 -15.76
C ILE A 77 -5.19 -13.54 -15.52
N SER A 78 -4.16 -13.71 -14.69
CA SER A 78 -3.73 -15.02 -14.24
C SER A 78 -4.76 -15.65 -13.29
N GLU A 79 -4.92 -16.97 -13.36
CA GLU A 79 -5.85 -17.73 -12.51
C GLU A 79 -5.54 -17.63 -11.00
N GLN A 80 -4.26 -17.41 -10.66
CA GLN A 80 -3.78 -17.27 -9.29
C GLN A 80 -3.92 -15.85 -8.74
N ALA A 81 -4.43 -14.90 -9.53
CA ALA A 81 -4.74 -13.56 -9.03
C ALA A 81 -5.95 -13.61 -8.09
N SER A 82 -5.91 -12.83 -7.02
CA SER A 82 -6.99 -12.72 -6.05
C SER A 82 -7.65 -11.34 -6.21
N LEU A 83 -8.90 -11.34 -6.62
CA LEU A 83 -9.74 -10.15 -6.65
C LEU A 83 -10.72 -10.24 -5.48
N THR A 84 -10.57 -9.36 -4.51
CA THR A 84 -11.39 -9.36 -3.29
C THR A 84 -11.94 -7.95 -3.08
N GLY A 85 -13.20 -7.83 -2.71
CA GLY A 85 -13.79 -6.53 -2.39
C GLY A 85 -15.30 -6.56 -2.40
N ASN A 86 -15.90 -5.51 -1.86
CA ASN A 86 -17.34 -5.27 -1.94
C ASN A 86 -17.67 -4.19 -2.98
N PHE A 87 -16.67 -3.36 -3.31
CA PHE A 87 -16.78 -2.25 -4.24
C PHE A 87 -16.45 -2.67 -5.67
N PRO A 88 -16.95 -1.93 -6.67
CA PRO A 88 -16.71 -2.27 -8.07
C PRO A 88 -15.23 -2.12 -8.45
N ILE A 89 -14.75 -3.09 -9.23
CA ILE A 89 -13.40 -3.09 -9.81
C ILE A 89 -13.53 -2.92 -11.31
N ARG A 90 -12.97 -1.84 -11.84
CA ARG A 90 -12.93 -1.55 -13.28
C ARG A 90 -11.51 -1.75 -13.77
N VAL A 91 -11.32 -2.59 -14.78
CA VAL A 91 -10.00 -2.81 -15.37
C VAL A 91 -10.04 -2.55 -16.86
N GLY A 92 -9.13 -1.68 -17.31
CA GLY A 92 -8.97 -1.27 -18.69
C GLY A 92 -8.49 -2.39 -19.61
N GLN A 93 -8.44 -2.05 -20.89
CA GLN A 93 -7.98 -2.92 -21.96
C GLN A 93 -6.46 -3.08 -21.91
N HIS A 94 -5.97 -4.20 -22.44
CA HIS A 94 -4.53 -4.46 -22.55
C HIS A 94 -3.79 -4.48 -21.20
N THR A 95 -4.52 -4.58 -20.09
CA THR A 95 -3.95 -4.70 -18.76
C THR A 95 -3.58 -6.15 -18.47
N VAL A 96 -2.42 -6.34 -17.85
CA VAL A 96 -1.86 -7.65 -17.52
C VAL A 96 -1.74 -7.78 -16.01
N ILE A 97 -2.40 -8.77 -15.44
CA ILE A 97 -2.32 -9.10 -14.02
C ILE A 97 -1.59 -10.43 -13.85
N HIS A 98 -0.44 -10.38 -13.19
CA HIS A 98 0.42 -11.53 -12.91
C HIS A 98 -0.18 -12.47 -11.85
N PRO A 99 0.33 -13.72 -11.76
CA PRO A 99 -0.05 -14.65 -10.70
C PRO A 99 0.17 -14.05 -9.31
N ARG A 100 -0.67 -14.43 -8.34
CA ARG A 100 -0.56 -14.03 -6.92
C ARG A 100 -0.69 -12.52 -6.66
N ALA A 101 -0.99 -11.71 -7.67
CA ALA A 101 -1.39 -10.33 -7.49
C ALA A 101 -2.70 -10.28 -6.70
N LYS A 102 -2.82 -9.28 -5.81
CA LYS A 102 -3.99 -9.11 -4.94
C LYS A 102 -4.59 -7.73 -5.18
N LEU A 103 -5.82 -7.70 -5.67
CA LEU A 103 -6.62 -6.47 -5.72
C LEU A 103 -7.62 -6.51 -4.56
N ASN A 104 -7.57 -5.50 -3.71
CA ASN A 104 -8.38 -5.37 -2.52
C ASN A 104 -9.26 -4.11 -2.57
N SER A 105 -10.51 -4.29 -2.94
CA SER A 105 -11.56 -3.26 -2.98
C SER A 105 -12.53 -3.42 -1.80
N LEU A 106 -11.99 -3.60 -0.59
CA LEU A 106 -12.79 -3.64 0.64
C LEU A 106 -13.17 -2.25 1.14
N ALA A 107 -12.31 -1.25 0.96
CA ALA A 107 -12.53 0.10 1.48
C ALA A 107 -13.15 1.07 0.45
N GLY A 108 -12.91 0.85 -0.84
CA GLY A 108 -13.42 1.71 -1.92
C GLY A 108 -13.28 1.08 -3.31
N PRO A 109 -13.81 1.75 -4.35
CA PRO A 109 -13.74 1.29 -5.73
C PRO A 109 -12.31 1.35 -6.28
N ILE A 110 -11.97 0.47 -7.21
CA ILE A 110 -10.67 0.48 -7.89
C ILE A 110 -10.93 0.64 -9.40
N THR A 111 -10.30 1.66 -9.99
CA THR A 111 -10.31 1.88 -11.43
C THR A 111 -8.89 1.78 -11.95
N ILE A 112 -8.63 0.82 -12.82
CA ILE A 112 -7.35 0.62 -13.50
C ILE A 112 -7.52 0.98 -14.97
N GLY A 113 -6.61 1.81 -15.47
CA GLY A 113 -6.55 2.26 -16.86
C GLY A 113 -6.10 1.19 -17.84
N ASP A 114 -5.73 1.65 -19.04
CA ASP A 114 -5.33 0.80 -20.15
C ASP A 114 -3.81 0.60 -20.16
N PHE A 115 -3.35 -0.53 -20.71
CA PHE A 115 -1.91 -0.86 -20.82
C PHE A 115 -1.16 -0.85 -19.48
N CYS A 116 -1.85 -1.25 -18.40
CA CYS A 116 -1.22 -1.37 -17.09
C CYS A 116 -0.60 -2.76 -16.91
N ILE A 117 0.53 -2.82 -16.19
CA ILE A 117 1.19 -4.08 -15.84
C ILE A 117 1.19 -4.21 -14.32
N VAL A 118 0.55 -5.24 -13.80
CA VAL A 118 0.55 -5.57 -12.36
C VAL A 118 1.35 -6.85 -12.16
N SER A 119 2.54 -6.72 -11.58
CA SER A 119 3.49 -7.82 -11.41
C SER A 119 3.15 -8.76 -10.25
N GLU A 120 3.90 -9.85 -10.12
CA GLU A 120 3.65 -10.90 -9.14
C GLU A 120 3.65 -10.33 -7.70
N ARG A 121 2.73 -10.81 -6.86
CA ARG A 121 2.62 -10.42 -5.44
C ARG A 121 2.38 -8.91 -5.20
N ALA A 122 2.09 -8.15 -6.24
CA ALA A 122 1.65 -6.76 -6.07
C ALA A 122 0.34 -6.74 -5.28
N LEU A 123 0.25 -5.82 -4.32
CA LEU A 123 -0.94 -5.56 -3.52
C LEU A 123 -1.47 -4.19 -3.90
N ILE A 124 -2.65 -4.17 -4.49
CA ILE A 124 -3.37 -2.95 -4.81
C ILE A 124 -4.56 -2.88 -3.88
N ALA A 125 -4.62 -1.87 -3.03
CA ALA A 125 -5.71 -1.70 -2.08
C ALA A 125 -6.26 -0.28 -2.17
N ALA A 126 -7.59 -0.15 -2.19
CA ALA A 126 -8.21 1.15 -2.07
C ALA A 126 -7.95 1.70 -0.65
N PRO A 127 -7.43 2.93 -0.48
CA PRO A 127 -7.16 3.49 0.85
C PRO A 127 -8.44 3.86 1.60
N ASP A 128 -9.39 4.49 0.89
CA ASP A 128 -10.58 5.14 1.44
C ASP A 128 -11.80 4.93 0.52
N GLN A 129 -12.94 5.49 0.93
CA GLN A 129 -14.20 5.47 0.16
C GLN A 129 -14.10 6.19 -1.19
N ASP A 130 -13.16 7.14 -1.31
CA ASP A 130 -12.86 7.85 -2.56
C ASP A 130 -12.33 6.90 -3.65
N GLY A 131 -11.83 5.73 -3.25
CA GLY A 131 -11.29 4.71 -4.14
C GLY A 131 -9.84 4.97 -4.57
N LEU A 132 -9.38 4.11 -5.46
CA LEU A 132 -8.06 4.18 -6.09
C LEU A 132 -8.21 4.27 -7.60
N GLU A 133 -7.59 5.30 -8.17
CA GLU A 133 -7.54 5.54 -9.61
C GLU A 133 -6.11 5.34 -10.14
N ILE A 134 -5.94 4.32 -10.98
CA ILE A 134 -4.69 4.06 -11.69
C ILE A 134 -4.91 4.43 -13.14
N GLU A 135 -4.10 5.36 -13.65
CA GLU A 135 -4.16 5.78 -15.05
C GLU A 135 -3.49 4.79 -16.00
N SER A 136 -3.50 5.11 -17.29
CA SER A 136 -2.95 4.25 -18.34
C SER A 136 -1.41 4.21 -18.31
N TYR A 137 -0.83 3.14 -18.87
CA TYR A 137 0.63 2.93 -18.97
C TYR A 137 1.37 2.83 -17.64
N VAL A 138 0.66 2.51 -16.55
CA VAL A 138 1.28 2.33 -15.23
C VAL A 138 1.89 0.94 -15.12
N VAL A 139 3.13 0.89 -14.62
CA VAL A 139 3.85 -0.37 -14.38
C VAL A 139 4.04 -0.52 -12.87
N ILE A 140 3.46 -1.57 -12.30
CA ILE A 140 3.59 -1.95 -10.90
C ILE A 140 4.43 -3.22 -10.84
N GLU A 141 5.61 -3.12 -10.24
CA GLU A 141 6.53 -4.23 -10.12
C GLU A 141 6.25 -5.14 -8.91
N THR A 142 7.07 -6.19 -8.79
CA THR A 142 6.89 -7.29 -7.85
C THR A 142 6.94 -6.80 -6.40
N ASN A 143 6.06 -7.33 -5.55
CA ASN A 143 5.93 -6.95 -4.13
C ASN A 143 5.63 -5.46 -3.86
N ALA A 144 5.25 -4.68 -4.86
CA ALA A 144 4.80 -3.31 -4.62
C ALA A 144 3.47 -3.30 -3.88
N VAL A 145 3.31 -2.35 -2.95
CA VAL A 145 2.07 -2.10 -2.21
C VAL A 145 1.58 -0.72 -2.60
N VAL A 146 0.40 -0.65 -3.20
CA VAL A 146 -0.21 0.58 -3.69
C VAL A 146 -1.51 0.83 -2.92
N GLU A 147 -1.45 1.78 -1.99
CA GLU A 147 -2.60 2.32 -1.24
C GLU A 147 -2.85 3.80 -1.61
N ALA A 148 -2.47 4.20 -2.83
CA ALA A 148 -2.61 5.57 -3.30
C ALA A 148 -4.08 5.97 -3.51
N ARG A 149 -4.35 7.27 -3.57
CA ARG A 149 -5.62 7.79 -4.11
C ARG A 149 -5.61 7.81 -5.64
N ARG A 150 -4.50 8.29 -6.21
CA ARG A 150 -4.32 8.40 -7.67
C ARG A 150 -2.88 8.09 -8.07
N VAL A 151 -2.73 7.34 -9.15
CA VAL A 151 -1.44 7.07 -9.79
C VAL A 151 -1.49 7.57 -11.23
N GLY A 152 -0.68 8.59 -11.53
CA GLY A 152 -0.63 9.22 -12.84
C GLY A 152 -0.06 8.33 -13.94
N GLU A 153 -0.37 8.70 -15.18
CA GLU A 153 -0.04 7.91 -16.37
C GLU A 153 1.46 7.74 -16.59
N GLY A 154 1.87 6.58 -17.09
CA GLY A 154 3.28 6.31 -17.41
C GLY A 154 4.21 6.27 -16.19
N THR A 155 3.65 6.17 -14.98
CA THR A 155 4.41 6.00 -13.75
C THR A 155 4.90 4.56 -13.61
N THR A 156 6.13 4.40 -13.15
CA THR A 156 6.75 3.10 -12.87
C THR A 156 7.02 2.99 -11.36
N VAL A 157 6.36 2.02 -10.74
CA VAL A 157 6.52 1.65 -9.33
C VAL A 157 7.44 0.43 -9.29
N GLU A 158 8.68 0.60 -8.86
CA GLU A 158 9.68 -0.48 -8.86
C GLU A 158 9.48 -1.46 -7.68
N VAL A 159 10.28 -2.54 -7.67
CA VAL A 159 10.16 -3.65 -6.72
C VAL A 159 10.11 -3.19 -5.26
N GLY A 160 9.11 -3.67 -4.52
CA GLY A 160 9.02 -3.50 -3.07
C GLY A 160 8.72 -2.08 -2.60
N VAL A 161 8.32 -1.19 -3.51
CA VAL A 161 7.84 0.16 -3.15
C VAL A 161 6.53 0.06 -2.36
N LYS A 162 6.39 0.92 -1.36
CA LYS A 162 5.16 1.07 -0.57
C LYS A 162 4.63 2.49 -0.71
N ILE A 163 3.46 2.61 -1.30
CA ILE A 163 2.78 3.89 -1.45
C ILE A 163 1.76 4.02 -0.32
N GLY A 164 1.93 5.04 0.51
CA GLY A 164 1.06 5.32 1.65
C GLY A 164 -0.37 5.68 1.25
N LYS A 165 -1.26 5.58 2.24
CA LYS A 165 -2.69 5.87 2.08
C LYS A 165 -2.92 7.31 1.66
N GLY A 166 -3.77 7.50 0.65
CA GLY A 166 -4.14 8.84 0.18
C GLY A 166 -3.05 9.57 -0.60
N ALA A 167 -1.90 8.94 -0.86
CA ALA A 167 -0.86 9.54 -1.67
C ALA A 167 -1.35 9.80 -3.11
N VAL A 168 -0.89 10.89 -3.70
CA VAL A 168 -1.19 11.28 -5.09
C VAL A 168 0.12 11.28 -5.85
N VAL A 169 0.27 10.33 -6.77
CA VAL A 169 1.45 10.23 -7.61
C VAL A 169 1.16 10.86 -8.97
N GLY A 170 2.01 11.80 -9.37
CA GLY A 170 1.97 12.45 -10.67
C GLY A 170 2.23 11.53 -11.85
N SER A 171 2.25 12.12 -13.04
CA SER A 171 2.48 11.44 -14.31
C SER A 171 3.97 11.26 -14.60
N ASN A 172 4.32 10.16 -15.25
CA ASN A 172 5.69 9.82 -15.67
C ASN A 172 6.71 9.68 -14.53
N CYS A 173 6.25 9.49 -13.30
CA CYS A 173 7.14 9.32 -12.15
C CYS A 173 7.90 7.98 -12.22
N LYS A 174 9.05 7.92 -11.56
CA LYS A 174 9.79 6.68 -11.31
C LYS A 174 10.11 6.60 -9.83
N ILE A 175 9.73 5.49 -9.20
CA ILE A 175 9.98 5.29 -7.78
C ILE A 175 11.01 4.18 -7.66
N THR A 176 12.18 4.51 -7.10
CA THR A 176 13.29 3.56 -6.86
C THR A 176 12.83 2.36 -6.01
N PRO A 177 13.39 1.14 -6.16
CA PRO A 177 13.00 -0.01 -5.35
C PRO A 177 13.13 0.25 -3.86
N LEU A 178 12.29 -0.43 -3.07
CA LEU A 178 12.27 -0.39 -1.61
C LEU A 178 12.00 1.00 -1.01
N ASN A 179 11.54 1.96 -1.83
CA ASN A 179 11.14 3.26 -1.35
C ASN A 179 9.76 3.22 -0.67
N LYS A 180 9.53 4.16 0.25
CA LYS A 180 8.24 4.37 0.89
C LYS A 180 7.81 5.81 0.67
N ILE A 181 6.64 5.98 0.05
CA ILE A 181 5.96 7.27 -0.05
C ILE A 181 5.09 7.41 1.18
N GLU A 182 5.14 8.57 1.83
CA GLU A 182 4.36 8.84 3.03
C GLU A 182 2.87 8.99 2.71
N GLU A 183 2.04 8.84 3.75
CA GLU A 183 0.60 8.95 3.62
C GLU A 183 0.21 10.39 3.22
N SER A 184 -0.76 10.52 2.32
CA SER A 184 -1.23 11.80 1.77
C SER A 184 -0.14 12.68 1.13
N GLU A 185 1.01 12.08 0.76
CA GLU A 185 2.07 12.78 0.07
C GLU A 185 1.68 13.04 -1.40
N ILE A 186 1.97 14.24 -1.87
CA ILE A 186 1.80 14.63 -3.27
C ILE A 186 3.17 14.58 -3.94
N VAL A 187 3.27 13.75 -4.98
CA VAL A 187 4.45 13.63 -5.84
C VAL A 187 4.17 14.34 -7.15
N ASP A 188 5.00 15.33 -7.47
CA ASP A 188 4.87 16.09 -8.71
C ASP A 188 5.18 15.26 -9.95
N ASP A 189 4.63 15.68 -11.09
CA ASP A 189 4.85 15.05 -12.38
C ASP A 189 6.34 15.00 -12.77
N SER A 190 6.72 13.95 -13.50
CA SER A 190 8.10 13.71 -13.96
C SER A 190 9.14 13.66 -12.83
N THR A 191 8.71 13.34 -11.61
CA THR A 191 9.62 13.16 -10.47
C THR A 191 10.17 11.74 -10.40
N VAL A 192 11.47 11.65 -10.22
CA VAL A 192 12.19 10.43 -9.87
C VAL A 192 12.49 10.50 -8.38
N ILE A 193 11.89 9.60 -7.62
CA ILE A 193 12.15 9.45 -6.20
C ILE A 193 13.26 8.43 -6.04
N TYR A 194 14.35 8.82 -5.40
CA TYR A 194 15.50 7.97 -5.13
C TYR A 194 15.99 8.20 -3.71
N GLY A 195 16.47 7.14 -3.07
CA GLY A 195 16.86 7.21 -1.65
C GLY A 195 15.73 7.67 -0.72
N VAL A 196 16.08 7.97 0.52
CA VAL A 196 15.10 8.42 1.53
C VAL A 196 14.84 9.91 1.33
N GLY A 197 13.66 10.25 0.80
CA GLY A 197 13.19 11.63 0.67
C GLY A 197 13.87 12.48 -0.41
N GLN A 198 14.77 11.92 -1.23
CA GLN A 198 15.36 12.67 -2.34
C GLN A 198 14.50 12.54 -3.59
N ARG A 199 14.28 13.68 -4.25
CA ARG A 199 13.47 13.79 -5.46
C ARG A 199 14.28 14.55 -6.51
N ARG A 200 14.26 14.05 -7.73
CA ARG A 200 14.87 14.71 -8.89
C ARG A 200 13.84 14.79 -9.99
N ILE A 201 13.75 15.94 -10.63
CA ILE A 201 12.90 16.11 -11.80
C ILE A 201 13.64 15.52 -13.01
N ASP A 202 13.00 14.55 -13.66
CA ASP A 202 13.51 13.94 -14.89
C ASP A 202 13.12 14.79 -16.08
N ILE A 203 14.10 15.54 -16.59
CA ILE A 203 13.98 16.28 -17.84
C ILE A 203 14.26 15.40 -19.08
N SER A 204 14.58 14.11 -18.90
CA SER A 204 14.85 13.23 -20.02
C SER A 204 13.53 12.94 -20.73
N GLY A 205 13.28 13.63 -21.86
CA GLY A 205 12.08 13.55 -22.71
C GLY A 205 11.76 12.17 -23.29
N SER A 206 12.24 11.09 -22.67
CA SER A 206 12.01 9.67 -22.98
C SER A 206 10.61 9.17 -22.57
N ARG A 207 9.62 10.05 -22.40
CA ARG A 207 8.25 9.67 -22.01
C ARG A 207 7.61 8.77 -23.07
N ASP A 208 7.76 9.13 -24.33
CA ASP A 208 7.19 8.37 -25.46
C ASP A 208 7.90 7.02 -25.66
N ALA A 209 9.22 6.99 -25.45
CA ALA A 209 9.99 5.76 -25.55
C ALA A 209 9.60 4.76 -24.45
N ARG A 210 9.33 5.24 -23.23
CA ARG A 210 8.82 4.41 -22.12
C ARG A 210 7.42 3.86 -22.43
N ARG A 211 6.49 4.67 -22.93
CA ARG A 211 5.16 4.19 -23.33
C ARG A 211 5.25 3.08 -24.38
N LYS A 212 6.04 3.29 -25.44
CA LYS A 212 6.30 2.28 -26.48
C LYS A 212 6.94 1.01 -25.93
N LEU A 213 7.80 1.12 -24.93
CA LEU A 213 8.40 -0.03 -24.26
C LEU A 213 7.34 -0.81 -23.47
N THR A 214 6.49 -0.12 -22.70
CA THR A 214 5.39 -0.73 -21.95
C THR A 214 4.41 -1.45 -22.87
N GLU A 215 4.05 -0.86 -24.02
CA GLU A 215 3.19 -1.50 -25.02
C GLU A 215 3.79 -2.81 -25.54
N LYS A 216 5.08 -2.80 -25.90
CA LYS A 216 5.80 -4.01 -26.33
C LYS A 216 5.88 -5.05 -25.21
N GLN A 217 6.08 -4.61 -23.97
CA GLN A 217 6.12 -5.49 -22.81
C GLN A 217 4.76 -6.15 -22.57
N VAL A 218 3.67 -5.40 -22.66
CA VAL A 218 2.30 -5.92 -22.58
C VAL A 218 2.07 -6.97 -23.67
N GLU A 219 2.46 -6.68 -24.92
CA GLU A 219 2.27 -7.62 -26.03
C GLU A 219 3.07 -8.91 -25.83
N ALA A 220 4.31 -8.82 -25.33
CA ALA A 220 5.10 -9.99 -24.98
C ALA A 220 4.45 -10.80 -23.83
N LEU A 221 3.97 -10.13 -22.79
CA LEU A 221 3.35 -10.79 -21.63
C LEU A 221 2.02 -11.47 -21.97
N LYS A 222 1.25 -10.91 -22.92
CA LYS A 222 0.03 -11.55 -23.43
C LYS A 222 0.27 -12.92 -24.05
N GLN A 223 1.44 -13.13 -24.66
CA GLN A 223 1.82 -14.43 -25.26
C GLN A 223 2.30 -15.43 -24.20
N LEU A 224 2.85 -14.94 -23.09
CA LEU A 224 3.48 -15.78 -22.06
C LEU A 224 2.53 -16.19 -20.94
N ILE A 225 1.55 -15.34 -20.59
CA ILE A 225 0.67 -15.58 -19.46
C ILE A 225 -0.62 -16.25 -19.95
N PRO A 226 -0.91 -17.50 -19.51
CA PRO A 226 -2.19 -18.12 -19.80
C PRO A 226 -3.32 -17.32 -19.14
N SER A 227 -4.28 -16.86 -19.95
CA SER A 227 -5.39 -16.01 -19.50
C SER A 227 -6.66 -16.83 -19.30
N ASN A 228 -7.24 -16.76 -18.10
CA ASN A 228 -8.50 -17.43 -17.76
C ASN A 228 -9.50 -16.42 -17.20
N ARG A 229 -10.13 -15.62 -18.09
CA ARG A 229 -11.07 -14.56 -17.68
C ARG A 229 -12.41 -15.10 -17.14
N THR A 230 -12.84 -16.28 -17.59
CA THR A 230 -14.16 -16.86 -17.29
C THR A 230 -14.40 -17.08 -15.79
N LYS A 231 -13.34 -17.23 -14.99
CA LYS A 231 -13.43 -17.41 -13.53
C LYS A 231 -13.95 -16.17 -12.79
N PHE A 232 -13.75 -14.97 -13.34
CA PHE A 232 -14.05 -13.72 -12.65
C PHE A 232 -15.38 -13.07 -13.10
N MET A 233 -16.08 -13.68 -14.06
CA MET A 233 -17.37 -13.20 -14.57
C MET A 233 -18.58 -14.02 -14.07
N SER A 234 -18.37 -15.01 -13.19
CA SER A 234 -19.39 -15.95 -12.70
C SER A 234 -19.76 -15.76 -11.23
#